data_AF-X0UEF7-F1
#
_entry.id   AF-X0UEF7-F1
#
_cell.length_a   1.000
_cell.length_b   1.000
_cell.length_c   1.000
_cell.angle_alpha   90.00
_cell.angle_beta   90.00
_cell.angle_gamma   90.00
#
_symmetry.space_group_name_H-M   'P 1'
#
loop_
_entity.id
_entity.type
_entity.pdbx_description
1 polymer ?
#
loop_
_entity_poly.entity_id
_entity_poly.type
_entity_poly.pdbx_seq_one_letter_code
_entity_poly.pdbx_strand_id
1 'polypeptide(L)'
;MTNECPKCHTENTSDSQFCKKCATPLPFDVAITEAFTKTLETPAKELTTGFTFAKRYKIIEELGRGGMGVVYKAVDAKLNVP
;
A
#
# COMPACT_ATOMS: atom_id res chain seq x y z
N MET A 1 5.74 33.33 -16.23
CA MET A 1 6.86 33.39 -15.27
C MET A 1 7.80 32.25 -15.62
N THR A 2 9.11 32.39 -15.38
CA THR A 2 10.11 31.37 -15.72
C THR A 2 10.79 30.87 -14.45
N ASN A 3 11.16 29.60 -14.42
CA ASN A 3 11.79 28.94 -13.28
C ASN A 3 13.25 28.65 -13.63
N GLU A 4 14.19 29.19 -12.87
CA GLU A 4 15.61 28.91 -13.05
C GLU A 4 15.97 27.56 -12.40
N CYS A 5 16.74 26.73 -13.12
CA CYS A 5 17.18 25.46 -12.58
C CYS A 5 18.27 25.64 -11.51
N PRO A 6 18.12 25.08 -10.29
CA PRO A 6 19.10 25.26 -9.21
C PRO A 6 20.43 24.54 -9.45
N LYS A 7 20.51 23.62 -10.43
CA LYS A 7 21.73 22.85 -10.72
C LYS A 7 22.55 23.41 -11.88
N CYS A 8 21.89 23.89 -12.93
CA CYS A 8 22.56 24.30 -14.16
C CYS A 8 22.15 25.69 -14.65
N HIS A 9 21.38 26.43 -13.85
CA HIS A 9 20.98 27.83 -14.09
C HIS A 9 20.26 28.06 -15.43
N THR A 10 19.74 27.00 -16.03
CA THR A 10 18.98 27.10 -17.27
C THR A 10 17.57 27.57 -16.96
N GLU A 11 17.08 28.56 -17.70
CA GLU A 11 15.69 29.01 -17.63
C GLU A 11 14.73 27.97 -18.20
N ASN A 12 13.70 27.64 -17.43
CA ASN A 12 12.62 26.73 -17.83
C ASN A 12 11.28 27.46 -17.74
N THR A 13 10.25 26.91 -18.38
CA THR A 13 8.88 27.44 -18.27
C THR A 13 8.34 27.17 -16.87
N SER A 14 7.37 27.96 -16.41
CA SER A 14 6.84 27.82 -15.05
C SER A 14 6.18 26.49 -14.73
N ASP A 15 5.68 25.82 -15.77
CA ASP A 15 5.04 24.51 -15.75
C ASP A 15 6.02 23.33 -15.91
N SER A 16 7.32 23.60 -16.11
CA SER A 16 8.34 22.56 -16.23
C SER A 16 8.57 21.85 -14.89
N GLN A 17 8.30 20.55 -14.84
CA GLN A 17 8.59 19.69 -13.68
C GLN A 17 10.07 19.25 -13.63
N PHE A 18 10.75 19.26 -14.77
CA PHE A 18 12.16 18.88 -14.91
C PHE A 18 12.89 19.90 -15.76
N CYS A 19 14.18 20.09 -15.48
CA CYS A 19 15.01 20.99 -16.26
C CYS A 19 15.23 20.46 -17.69
N LYS A 20 14.94 21.29 -18.70
CA LYS A 20 15.10 20.97 -20.12
C LYS A 20 16.53 20.62 -20.57
N LYS A 21 17.54 20.97 -19.75
CA LYS A 21 18.96 20.77 -20.07
C LYS A 21 19.61 19.63 -19.30
N CYS A 22 19.33 19.52 -18.00
CA CYS A 22 20.04 18.58 -17.12
C CYS A 22 19.14 17.59 -16.39
N ALA A 23 17.83 17.59 -16.70
CA ALA A 23 16.80 16.73 -16.11
C ALA A 23 16.66 16.84 -14.57
N THR A 24 17.26 17.86 -13.93
CA THR A 24 17.07 18.11 -12.50
C THR A 24 15.59 18.40 -12.22
N PRO A 25 14.96 17.72 -11.24
CA PRO A 25 13.59 18.04 -10.83
C PRO A 25 13.52 19.50 -10.39
N LEU A 26 12.55 20.24 -10.92
CA LEU A 26 12.31 21.61 -10.51
C LEU A 26 11.29 21.60 -9.37
N PRO A 27 11.42 22.50 -8.38
CA PRO A 27 10.43 22.64 -7.32
C PRO A 27 9.12 23.12 -7.94
N PHE A 28 8.20 22.19 -8.16
CA PHE A 28 6.81 22.44 -8.54
C PHE A 28 5.95 22.31 -7.27
N ASP A 29 4.90 23.14 -7.14
CA ASP A 29 4.11 23.24 -5.91
C ASP A 29 3.76 21.86 -5.35
N VAL A 30 4.30 21.64 -4.16
CA VAL A 30 4.39 20.40 -3.39
C VAL A 30 3.02 20.10 -2.77
N ALA A 31 2.02 19.89 -3.61
CA ALA A 31 0.78 19.22 -3.22
C ALA A 31 0.70 17.81 -3.81
N ILE A 32 1.56 17.47 -4.79
CA ILE A 32 1.47 16.23 -5.57
C ILE A 32 2.74 15.36 -5.48
N THR A 33 3.85 15.86 -4.95
CA THR A 33 5.06 15.04 -4.74
C THR A 33 4.91 14.05 -3.58
N GLU A 34 3.89 14.22 -2.74
CA GLU A 34 3.43 13.21 -1.78
C GLU A 34 2.29 12.35 -2.33
N ALA A 35 2.23 12.13 -3.65
CA ALA A 35 1.52 10.98 -4.21
C ALA A 35 2.28 9.68 -3.88
N PHE A 36 2.58 9.46 -2.60
CA PHE A 36 2.76 8.12 -2.10
C PHE A 36 1.43 7.44 -2.36
N THR A 37 1.38 6.53 -3.32
CA THR A 37 0.25 5.61 -3.46
C THR A 37 0.26 4.71 -2.24
N LYS A 38 -0.13 5.25 -1.08
CA LYS A 38 -0.37 4.46 0.12
C LYS A 38 -1.61 3.67 -0.19
N THR A 39 -1.44 2.37 -0.41
CA THR A 39 -2.56 1.45 -0.33
C THR A 39 -3.17 1.61 1.05
N LEU A 40 -4.46 1.97 1.11
CA LEU A 40 -5.20 1.96 2.36
C LEU A 40 -5.26 0.50 2.83
N GLU A 41 -4.39 0.15 3.78
CA GLU A 41 -4.46 -1.16 4.42
C GLU A 41 -5.75 -1.22 5.21
N THR A 42 -6.70 -2.03 4.73
CA THR A 42 -7.84 -2.41 5.55
C THR A 42 -7.29 -3.27 6.68
N PRO A 43 -7.50 -2.92 7.97
CA PRO A 43 -7.07 -3.78 9.05
C PRO A 43 -7.69 -5.16 8.83
N ALA A 44 -6.84 -6.15 8.61
CA ALA A 44 -7.29 -7.52 8.43
C ALA A 44 -8.06 -7.88 9.70
N LYS A 45 -9.35 -8.21 9.56
CA LYS A 45 -10.15 -8.71 10.67
C LYS A 45 -9.54 -10.02 11.14
N GLU A 46 -8.69 -9.96 12.16
CA GLU A 46 -8.01 -11.13 12.70
C GLU A 46 -9.06 -12.10 13.21
N LEU A 47 -9.02 -13.32 12.69
CA LEU A 47 -9.91 -14.38 13.13
C LEU A 47 -9.28 -14.98 14.39
N THR A 48 -9.72 -14.51 15.55
CA THR A 48 -9.23 -15.04 16.83
C THR A 48 -9.59 -16.52 16.97
N THR A 49 -8.77 -17.26 17.71
CA THR A 49 -9.03 -18.67 18.03
C THR A 49 -10.41 -18.84 18.66
N GLY A 50 -11.13 -19.89 18.25
CA GLY A 50 -12.52 -20.11 18.64
C GLY A 50 -13.56 -19.36 17.81
N PHE A 51 -13.17 -18.43 16.93
CA PHE A 51 -14.08 -17.80 15.98
C PHE A 51 -14.59 -18.82 14.94
N THR A 52 -15.88 -18.73 14.60
CA THR A 52 -16.47 -19.56 13.54
C THR A 52 -16.59 -18.73 12.26
N PHE A 53 -15.67 -18.96 11.32
CA PHE A 53 -15.70 -18.36 10.00
C PHE A 53 -16.81 -18.97 9.13
N ALA A 54 -17.59 -18.10 8.48
CA ALA A 54 -18.71 -18.47 7.60
C ALA A 54 -19.69 -19.49 8.20
N LYS A 55 -19.85 -19.51 9.55
CA LYS A 55 -20.67 -20.47 10.30
C LYS A 55 -20.31 -21.95 10.05
N ARG A 56 -19.09 -22.25 9.57
CA ARG A 56 -18.66 -23.61 9.23
C ARG A 56 -17.28 -23.95 9.78
N TYR A 57 -16.33 -23.04 9.64
CA TYR A 57 -14.94 -23.30 9.96
C TYR A 57 -14.61 -22.72 11.32
N LYS A 58 -14.37 -23.58 12.31
CA LYS A 58 -13.93 -23.13 13.64
C LYS A 58 -12.41 -22.97 13.63
N ILE A 59 -11.92 -21.75 13.84
CA ILE A 59 -10.49 -21.44 13.86
C ILE A 59 -9.84 -22.03 15.11
N ILE A 60 -8.75 -22.77 14.93
CA ILE A 60 -7.99 -23.41 16.01
C ILE A 60 -6.77 -22.56 16.37
N GLU A 61 -5.96 -22.23 15.38
CA GLU A 61 -4.68 -21.52 15.54
C GLU A 61 -4.27 -20.84 14.23
N GLU A 62 -3.43 -19.81 14.35
CA GLU A 62 -2.72 -19.21 13.22
C GLU A 62 -1.49 -20.05 12.87
N LEU A 63 -1.27 -20.29 11.58
CA LEU A 63 -0.13 -21.04 11.06
C LEU A 63 0.99 -20.13 10.52
N GLY A 64 0.66 -18.92 10.06
CA GLY A 64 1.65 -17.96 9.58
C GLY A 64 1.06 -16.78 8.81
N ARG A 65 1.93 -15.81 8.48
CA ARG A 65 1.58 -14.58 7.75
C ARG A 65 2.51 -14.36 6.56
N GLY A 66 1.96 -13.80 5.48
CA GLY A 66 2.71 -13.40 4.30
C GLY A 66 2.03 -12.27 3.54
N GLY A 67 2.55 -11.91 2.36
CA GLY A 67 2.05 -10.78 1.57
C GLY A 67 0.58 -10.90 1.14
N MET A 68 0.02 -12.11 1.12
CA MET A 68 -1.40 -12.37 0.77
C MET A 68 -2.31 -12.55 2.00
N GLY A 69 -1.81 -12.36 3.21
CA GLY A 69 -2.60 -12.42 4.45
C GLY A 69 -2.14 -13.49 5.45
N VAL A 70 -3.08 -13.95 6.28
CA VAL A 70 -2.84 -14.86 7.41
C VAL A 70 -3.45 -16.23 7.10
N VAL A 71 -2.69 -17.29 7.37
CA VAL A 71 -3.13 -18.68 7.21
C VAL A 71 -3.56 -19.23 8.57
N TYR A 72 -4.76 -19.80 8.63
CA TYR A 72 -5.31 -20.38 9.86
C TYR A 72 -5.59 -21.88 9.69
N LYS A 73 -5.39 -22.64 10.75
CA LYS A 73 -5.88 -24.01 10.88
C LYS A 73 -7.31 -23.96 11.40
N ALA A 74 -8.20 -24.73 10.79
CA ALA A 74 -9.62 -24.77 11.17
C ALA A 74 -10.21 -26.18 11.09
N VAL A 75 -11.27 -26.41 11.86
CA VAL A 75 -12.12 -27.62 11.75
C VAL A 75 -13.36 -27.29 10.92
N ASP A 76 -13.68 -28.11 9.92
CA ASP A 76 -14.92 -28.01 9.16
C ASP A 76 -16.07 -28.72 9.89
N ALA A 77 -17.05 -27.94 10.38
CA ALA A 77 -18.20 -28.46 11.11
C ALA A 77 -19.14 -29.35 10.26
N LYS A 78 -19.06 -29.32 8.92
CA LYS A 78 -19.89 -30.17 8.04
C LYS A 78 -19.28 -31.52 7.74
N LEU A 79 -17.95 -31.63 7.74
CA LEU A 79 -17.22 -32.87 7.45
C LEU A 79 -16.76 -33.58 8.72
N ASN A 80 -16.71 -32.86 9.85
CA ASN A 80 -16.35 -33.40 11.16
C ASN A 80 -17.58 -33.86 11.95
N VAL A 81 -18.54 -34.49 11.28
CA VAL A 81 -19.66 -35.18 11.93
C VAL A 81 -19.26 -36.66 12.03
N PRO A 82 -19.30 -37.28 13.23
CA PRO A 82 -18.95 -38.69 13.41
C PRO A 82 -19.87 -39.64 12.62
#